data_AF-A0A838VCM5-F1
#
_entry.id   AF-A0A838VCM5-F1
#
_cell.length_a   1.000
_cell.length_b   1.000
_cell.length_c   1.000
_cell.angle_alpha   90.00
_cell.angle_beta   90.00
_cell.angle_gamma   90.00
#
_symmetry.space_group_name_H-M   'P 1'
#
loop_
_entity.id
_entity.type
_entity.pdbx_description
1 polymer ?
#
loop_
_entity_poly.entity_id
_entity_poly.type
_entity_poly.pdbx_seq_one_letter_code
_entity_poly.pdbx_strand_id
1 'polypeptide(L)'
;MRVGDELDSAKPLPAALDAARDRVARDFSLPADWLNPGPTDLLEFGLPEGFVDRLVRRNYGDSLSVYFASRYDQIHFKLYALVDQGPGKHEDDLRALSPTEEELLAAAHWSRSHDPSEGYAQMLRGVLTHLGVDDVDLRR
;
A
#
# COMPACT_ATOMS: atom_id res chain seq x y z
N MET A 1 12.76 -11.58 -6.75
CA MET A 1 13.28 -10.59 -7.68
C MET A 1 14.75 -10.77 -7.90
N ARG A 2 15.07 -11.39 -9.03
CA ARG A 2 16.32 -11.23 -9.74
C ARG A 2 16.32 -9.84 -10.38
N VAL A 3 17.50 -9.37 -10.76
CA VAL A 3 17.63 -8.17 -11.59
C VAL A 3 16.85 -8.41 -12.89
N GLY A 4 15.85 -7.57 -13.16
CA GLY A 4 14.99 -7.65 -14.35
C GLY A 4 13.66 -8.41 -14.17
N ASP A 5 13.33 -8.88 -12.97
CA ASP A 5 11.97 -9.38 -12.70
C ASP A 5 10.99 -8.19 -12.68
N GLU A 6 9.87 -8.30 -13.39
CA GLU A 6 8.78 -7.31 -13.37
C GLU A 6 7.69 -7.70 -12.36
N LEU A 7 6.89 -6.73 -11.92
CA LEU A 7 5.71 -6.99 -11.10
C LEU A 7 4.54 -7.35 -12.00
N ASP A 8 4.04 -8.58 -11.87
CA ASP A 8 2.87 -9.06 -12.60
C ASP A 8 1.59 -8.94 -11.76
N SER A 9 0.46 -8.90 -12.47
CA SER A 9 -0.86 -8.97 -11.84
C SER A 9 -1.03 -10.25 -11.03
N ALA A 10 -1.50 -10.09 -9.79
CA ALA A 10 -1.87 -11.20 -8.92
C ALA A 10 -3.30 -11.73 -9.20
N LYS A 11 -3.98 -11.24 -10.25
CA LYS A 11 -5.32 -11.67 -10.64
C LYS A 11 -5.29 -12.57 -11.89
N PRO A 12 -5.67 -13.86 -11.79
CA PRO A 12 -6.03 -14.60 -10.57
C PRO A 12 -4.80 -14.98 -9.74
N LEU A 13 -5.01 -15.30 -8.45
CA LEU A 13 -3.94 -15.89 -7.65
C LEU A 13 -3.56 -17.26 -8.24
N PRO A 14 -2.29 -17.67 -8.19
CA PRO A 14 -1.90 -19.02 -8.60
C PRO A 14 -2.67 -20.07 -7.79
N ALA A 15 -3.18 -21.12 -8.45
CA ALA A 15 -4.02 -22.13 -7.81
C ALA A 15 -3.39 -22.78 -6.56
N ALA A 16 -2.06 -22.95 -6.57
CA ALA A 16 -1.32 -23.47 -5.41
C ALA A 16 -1.35 -22.50 -4.22
N LEU A 17 -1.31 -21.19 -4.47
CA LEU A 17 -1.40 -20.17 -3.43
C LEU A 17 -2.82 -20.04 -2.89
N ASP A 18 -3.85 -20.14 -3.74
CA ASP A 18 -5.26 -20.20 -3.30
C ASP A 18 -5.50 -21.40 -2.36
N ALA A 19 -5.05 -22.60 -2.76
CA ALA A 19 -5.18 -23.79 -1.92
C ALA A 19 -4.46 -23.64 -0.56
N ALA A 20 -3.28 -23.00 -0.55
CA ALA A 20 -2.54 -22.70 0.67
C ALA A 20 -3.26 -21.66 1.54
N ARG A 21 -3.76 -20.56 0.94
CA ARG A 21 -4.56 -19.54 1.61
C ARG A 21 -5.76 -20.16 2.31
N ASP A 22 -6.53 -20.98 1.60
CA ASP A 22 -7.77 -21.56 2.12
C ASP A 22 -7.48 -22.54 3.26
N ARG A 23 -6.37 -23.27 3.18
CA ARG A 23 -5.92 -24.13 4.29
C ARG A 23 -5.60 -23.30 5.53
N VAL A 24 -4.80 -22.25 5.39
CA VAL A 24 -4.46 -21.35 6.51
C VAL A 24 -5.73 -20.69 7.07
N ALA A 25 -6.67 -20.28 6.22
CA ALA A 25 -7.92 -19.69 6.65
C ALA A 25 -8.73 -20.66 7.54
N ARG A 26 -8.84 -21.93 7.13
CA ARG A 26 -9.52 -22.95 7.95
C ARG A 26 -8.77 -23.23 9.25
N ASP A 27 -7.46 -23.43 9.19
CA ASP A 27 -6.64 -23.83 10.33
C ASP A 27 -6.60 -22.74 11.43
N PHE A 28 -6.67 -21.46 11.03
CA PHE A 28 -6.60 -20.30 11.94
C PHE A 28 -7.92 -19.52 12.07
N SER A 29 -9.02 -20.01 11.47
CA SER A 29 -10.33 -19.35 11.46
C SER A 29 -10.27 -17.89 10.97
N LEU A 30 -9.50 -17.65 9.91
CA LEU A 30 -9.40 -16.34 9.27
C LEU A 30 -10.55 -16.12 8.27
N PRO A 31 -10.89 -14.85 7.95
CA PRO A 31 -11.78 -14.54 6.83
C PRO A 31 -11.31 -15.20 5.53
N ALA A 32 -12.23 -15.60 4.65
CA ALA A 32 -11.88 -16.31 3.41
C ALA A 32 -10.96 -15.50 2.47
N ASP A 33 -11.04 -14.16 2.55
CA ASP A 33 -10.32 -13.18 1.75
C ASP A 33 -9.14 -12.53 2.48
N TRP A 34 -8.68 -13.14 3.60
CA TRP A 34 -7.57 -12.62 4.41
C TRP A 34 -6.28 -12.36 3.59
N LEU A 35 -6.09 -13.13 2.51
CA LEU A 35 -5.13 -12.86 1.45
C LEU A 35 -5.88 -12.73 0.14
N ASN A 36 -5.86 -11.53 -0.45
CA ASN A 36 -6.56 -11.24 -1.69
C ASN A 36 -5.67 -10.45 -2.67
N PRO A 37 -5.89 -10.59 -3.99
CA PRO A 37 -5.14 -9.87 -5.01
C PRO A 37 -5.72 -8.48 -5.32
N GLY A 38 -6.64 -7.97 -4.49
CA GLY A 38 -7.28 -6.67 -4.70
C GLY A 38 -6.27 -5.53 -4.91
N PRO A 39 -5.21 -5.41 -4.08
CA PRO A 39 -4.19 -4.38 -4.23
C PRO A 39 -3.40 -4.43 -5.55
N THR A 40 -3.52 -5.48 -6.37
CA THR A 40 -2.84 -5.54 -7.66
C THR A 40 -3.30 -4.44 -8.62
N ASP A 41 -4.50 -3.87 -8.41
CA ASP A 41 -5.02 -2.78 -9.23
C ASP A 41 -4.16 -1.51 -9.13
N LEU A 42 -3.34 -1.37 -8.08
CA LEU A 42 -2.36 -0.30 -7.96
C LEU A 42 -1.29 -0.34 -9.07
N LEU A 43 -1.08 -1.50 -9.72
CA LEU A 43 -0.17 -1.60 -10.87
C LEU A 43 -0.68 -0.81 -12.09
N GLU A 44 -2.00 -0.61 -12.22
CA GLU A 44 -2.59 0.14 -13.34
C GLU A 44 -2.37 1.65 -13.23
N PHE A 45 -2.31 2.17 -11.99
CA PHE A 45 -2.16 3.59 -11.70
C PHE A 45 -0.70 4.00 -11.41
N GLY A 46 0.17 3.01 -11.18
CA GLY A 46 1.61 3.17 -10.97
C GLY A 46 2.00 3.19 -9.49
N LEU A 47 3.16 2.61 -9.20
CA LEU A 47 3.68 2.54 -7.82
C LEU A 47 4.55 3.76 -7.49
N PRO A 48 4.85 4.02 -6.20
CA PRO A 48 5.81 5.03 -5.81
C PRO A 48 7.15 4.84 -6.53
N GLU A 49 7.80 5.92 -6.95
CA GLU A 49 9.07 5.85 -7.67
C GLU A 49 10.12 5.06 -6.86
N GLY A 50 10.80 4.10 -7.49
CA GLY A 50 11.78 3.23 -6.82
C GLY A 50 11.17 2.16 -5.90
N PHE A 51 9.86 1.91 -5.97
CA PHE A 51 9.18 0.90 -5.14
C PHE A 51 9.88 -0.47 -5.16
N VAL A 52 10.21 -0.95 -6.35
CA VAL A 52 10.84 -2.26 -6.55
C VAL A 52 12.20 -2.35 -5.85
N ASP A 53 13.00 -1.29 -5.93
CA ASP A 53 14.34 -1.23 -5.33
C ASP A 53 14.29 -1.25 -3.79
N ARG A 54 13.16 -0.84 -3.21
CA ARG A 54 12.93 -0.80 -1.76
C ARG A 54 12.24 -2.03 -1.20
N LEU A 55 11.91 -3.04 -2.02
CA LEU A 55 11.27 -4.26 -1.55
C LEU A 55 12.12 -5.00 -0.50
N VAL A 56 11.52 -5.28 0.65
CA VAL A 56 12.16 -5.98 1.75
C VAL A 56 11.88 -7.47 1.62
N ARG A 57 12.88 -8.25 1.20
CA ARG A 57 12.77 -9.71 1.14
C ARG A 57 12.83 -10.32 2.54
N ARG A 58 11.92 -11.23 2.84
CA ARG A 58 12.02 -12.18 3.96
C ARG A 58 11.84 -13.60 3.47
N ASN A 59 12.62 -14.52 4.02
CA ASN A 59 12.54 -15.93 3.72
C ASN A 59 11.91 -16.66 4.91
N TYR A 60 10.95 -17.53 4.65
CA TYR A 60 10.31 -18.41 5.61
C TYR A 60 10.68 -19.85 5.26
N GLY A 61 11.72 -20.37 5.92
CA GLY A 61 12.37 -21.61 5.52
C GLY A 61 12.94 -21.53 4.11
N ASP A 62 13.10 -22.70 3.47
CA ASP A 62 13.76 -22.82 2.17
C ASP A 62 12.82 -22.61 0.97
N SER A 63 11.51 -22.57 1.20
CA SER A 63 10.51 -22.67 0.13
C SER A 63 9.63 -21.44 -0.06
N LEU A 64 9.67 -20.47 0.86
CA LEU A 64 8.84 -19.26 0.75
C LEU A 64 9.71 -18.01 0.89
N SER A 65 9.71 -17.20 -0.16
CA SER A 65 10.26 -15.84 -0.16
C SER A 65 9.13 -14.86 -0.34
N VAL A 66 8.99 -13.91 0.58
CA VAL A 66 8.01 -12.82 0.51
C VAL A 66 8.76 -11.50 0.38
N TYR A 67 8.33 -10.67 -0.57
CA TYR A 67 8.82 -9.31 -0.74
C TYR A 67 7.76 -8.36 -0.18
N PHE A 68 8.12 -7.63 0.86
CA PHE A 68 7.25 -6.65 1.50
C PHE A 68 7.57 -5.25 0.95
N ALA A 69 6.53 -4.44 0.75
CA ALA A 69 6.69 -3.00 0.56
C ALA A 69 7.50 -2.41 1.73
N SER A 70 8.39 -1.46 1.45
CA SER A 70 9.16 -0.79 2.51
C SER A 70 8.25 0.00 3.44
N ARG A 71 8.75 0.43 4.60
CA ARG A 71 8.00 1.34 5.49
C ARG A 71 7.54 2.60 4.75
N TYR A 72 8.42 3.17 3.92
CA TYR A 72 8.16 4.36 3.12
C TYR A 72 7.00 4.13 2.13
N ASP A 73 7.00 2.99 1.43
CA ASP A 73 5.95 2.66 0.47
C ASP A 73 4.61 2.31 1.17
N GLN A 74 4.67 1.72 2.37
CA GLN A 74 3.48 1.51 3.18
C GLN A 74 2.82 2.83 3.59
N ILE A 75 3.60 3.89 3.86
CA ILE A 75 3.05 5.23 4.14
C ILE A 75 2.26 5.75 2.94
N HIS A 76 2.76 5.56 1.72
CA HIS A 76 2.07 5.95 0.49
C HIS A 76 0.71 5.27 0.38
N PHE A 77 0.69 3.95 0.49
CA PHE A 77 -0.54 3.18 0.38
C PHE A 77 -1.54 3.46 1.50
N LYS A 78 -1.06 3.64 2.74
CA LYS A 78 -1.93 3.91 3.88
C LYS A 78 -2.50 5.32 3.86
N LEU A 79 -1.75 6.32 3.43
CA LEU A 79 -2.30 7.65 3.21
C LEU A 79 -3.37 7.62 2.12
N TYR A 80 -3.09 7.01 0.96
CA TYR A 80 -4.08 6.90 -0.12
C TYR A 80 -5.36 6.21 0.34
N ALA A 81 -5.24 5.06 1.02
CA ALA A 81 -6.38 4.32 1.55
C ALA A 81 -7.16 5.10 2.64
N LEU A 82 -6.47 5.88 3.47
CA LEU A 82 -7.11 6.74 4.47
C LEU A 82 -7.94 7.85 3.81
N VAL A 83 -7.43 8.48 2.74
CA VAL A 83 -8.20 9.51 2.02
C VAL A 83 -9.41 8.90 1.30
N ASP A 84 -9.24 7.72 0.67
CA ASP A 84 -10.28 7.04 -0.10
C ASP A 84 -11.39 6.45 0.78
N GLN A 85 -11.02 5.79 1.89
CA GLN A 85 -11.94 4.96 2.69
C GLN A 85 -12.31 5.58 4.04
N GLY A 86 -11.63 6.67 4.42
CA GLY A 86 -11.83 7.32 5.71
C GLY A 86 -11.07 6.66 6.88
N PRO A 87 -11.27 7.18 8.10
CA PRO A 87 -10.52 6.78 9.29
C PRO A 87 -10.83 5.34 9.75
N GLY A 88 -9.95 4.80 10.59
CA GLY A 88 -10.01 3.41 11.08
C GLY A 88 -8.67 2.72 10.90
N LYS A 89 -8.69 1.45 10.48
CA LYS A 89 -7.47 0.62 10.39
C LYS A 89 -6.32 1.27 9.60
N HIS A 90 -6.63 1.99 8.52
CA HIS A 90 -5.60 2.60 7.68
C HIS A 90 -4.94 3.80 8.37
N GLU A 91 -5.69 4.56 9.16
CA GLU A 91 -5.14 5.63 9.99
C GLU A 91 -4.27 5.06 11.12
N ASP A 92 -4.76 4.03 11.82
CA ASP A 92 -4.02 3.38 12.90
C ASP A 92 -2.69 2.81 12.38
N ASP A 93 -2.73 2.12 11.22
CA ASP A 93 -1.55 1.60 10.55
C ASP A 93 -0.60 2.74 10.13
N LEU A 94 -1.13 3.82 9.53
CA LEU A 94 -0.32 4.97 9.11
C LEU A 94 0.38 5.62 10.30
N ARG A 95 -0.32 5.82 11.42
CA ARG A 95 0.27 6.36 12.65
C ARG A 95 1.32 5.43 13.24
N ALA A 96 1.09 4.12 13.20
CA ALA A 96 2.06 3.13 13.66
C ALA A 96 3.37 3.14 12.83
N LEU A 97 3.31 3.52 11.55
CA LEU A 97 4.49 3.69 10.70
C LEU A 97 5.32 4.94 11.06
N SER A 98 4.81 5.79 11.96
CA SER A 98 5.44 7.04 12.44
C SER A 98 6.05 7.86 11.29
N PRO A 99 5.22 8.28 10.32
CA PRO A 99 5.70 8.96 9.14
C PRO A 99 6.26 10.34 9.51
N THR A 100 7.30 10.75 8.80
CA THR A 100 7.72 12.16 8.83
C THR A 100 6.79 13.00 7.95
N GLU A 101 6.81 14.30 8.17
CA GLU A 101 6.09 15.26 7.32
C GLU A 101 6.49 15.12 5.85
N GLU A 102 7.80 15.02 5.57
CA GLU A 102 8.33 14.88 4.21
C GLU A 102 7.83 13.60 3.52
N GLU A 103 7.70 12.50 4.27
CA GLU A 103 7.12 11.25 3.76
C GLU A 103 5.62 11.37 3.48
N LEU A 104 4.87 12.10 4.31
CA LEU A 104 3.45 12.37 4.07
C LEU A 104 3.24 13.25 2.83
N LEU A 105 4.11 14.24 2.62
CA LEU A 105 4.08 15.08 1.43
C LEU A 105 4.40 14.29 0.16
N ALA A 106 5.43 13.45 0.19
CA ALA A 106 5.74 12.56 -0.93
C ALA A 106 4.58 11.61 -1.26
N ALA A 107 3.98 11.00 -0.22
CA ALA A 107 2.81 10.16 -0.35
C ALA A 107 1.60 10.91 -0.93
N ALA A 108 1.38 12.16 -0.52
CA ALA A 108 0.33 13.02 -1.03
C ALA A 108 0.53 13.35 -2.52
N HIS A 109 1.74 13.66 -2.95
CA HIS A 109 2.04 13.92 -4.36
C HIS A 109 1.88 12.67 -5.24
N TRP A 110 2.23 11.49 -4.72
CA TRP A 110 1.99 10.22 -5.41
C TRP A 110 0.49 9.90 -5.48
N SER A 111 -0.26 10.08 -4.39
CA SER A 111 -1.70 9.78 -4.38
C SER A 111 -2.50 10.69 -5.32
N ARG A 112 -2.05 11.94 -5.51
CA ARG A 112 -2.59 12.88 -6.50
C ARG A 112 -2.38 12.44 -7.96
N SER A 113 -1.42 11.57 -8.26
CA SER A 113 -1.30 10.99 -9.59
C SER A 113 -2.33 9.89 -9.86
N HIS A 114 -2.93 9.32 -8.81
CA HIS A 114 -3.98 8.31 -8.90
C HIS A 114 -5.35 8.96 -9.02
N ASP A 115 -5.59 10.00 -8.21
CA ASP A 115 -6.80 10.81 -8.28
C ASP A 115 -6.45 12.31 -8.38
N PRO A 116 -6.45 12.88 -9.60
CA PRO A 116 -6.17 14.29 -9.83
C PRO A 116 -7.37 15.21 -9.55
N SER A 117 -8.53 14.71 -9.10
CA SER A 117 -9.73 15.50 -8.90
C SER A 117 -9.60 16.53 -7.76
N GLU A 118 -10.28 17.67 -7.86
CA GLU A 118 -10.31 18.67 -6.78
C GLU A 118 -10.96 18.13 -5.50
N GLY A 119 -11.95 17.23 -5.64
CA GLY A 119 -12.59 16.57 -4.50
C GLY A 119 -11.60 15.75 -3.67
N TYR A 120 -10.78 14.94 -4.33
CA TYR A 120 -9.71 14.20 -3.65
C TYR A 120 -8.67 15.13 -3.03
N ALA A 121 -8.27 16.20 -3.73
CA ALA A 121 -7.33 17.19 -3.19
C ALA A 121 -7.84 17.84 -1.90
N GLN A 122 -9.13 18.17 -1.83
CA GLN A 122 -9.74 18.75 -0.64
C GLN A 122 -9.72 17.76 0.54
N MET A 123 -10.08 16.49 0.30
CA MET A 123 -10.05 15.45 1.33
C MET A 123 -8.62 15.19 1.82
N LEU A 124 -7.66 15.11 0.90
CA LEU A 124 -6.24 14.91 1.21
C LEU A 124 -5.69 16.04 2.09
N ARG A 125 -6.02 17.31 1.81
CA ARG A 125 -5.64 18.43 2.69
C ARG A 125 -6.20 18.26 4.10
N GLY A 126 -7.47 17.90 4.21
CA GLY A 126 -8.12 17.65 5.50
C GLY A 126 -7.42 16.54 6.29
N VAL A 127 -7.06 15.44 5.62
CA VAL A 127 -6.31 14.33 6.24
C VAL A 127 -4.91 14.77 6.66
N LEU A 128 -4.17 15.51 5.83
CA LEU A 128 -2.83 16.00 6.18
C LEU A 128 -2.85 16.93 7.39
N THR A 129 -3.78 17.88 7.44
CA THR A 129 -3.99 18.75 8.61
C THR A 129 -4.34 17.94 9.86
N HIS A 130 -5.19 16.91 9.75
CA HIS A 130 -5.51 16.01 10.86
C HIS A 130 -4.31 15.15 11.33
N LEU A 131 -3.34 14.91 10.45
CA LEU A 131 -2.07 14.26 10.79
C LEU A 131 -1.02 15.25 11.31
N GLY A 132 -1.34 16.55 11.38
CA GLY A 132 -0.45 17.61 11.89
C GLY A 132 0.47 18.21 10.82
N VAL A 133 0.15 18.06 9.54
CA VAL A 133 0.88 18.66 8.42
C VAL A 133 0.05 19.80 7.84
N ASP A 134 0.51 21.03 8.05
CA ASP A 134 -0.19 22.27 7.65
C ASP A 134 0.44 22.93 6.41
N ASP A 135 -0.31 23.86 5.79
CA ASP A 135 0.14 24.72 4.68
C ASP A 135 0.73 23.98 3.46
N VAL A 136 0.15 22.83 3.12
CA VAL A 136 0.66 21.98 2.04
C VAL A 136 0.33 22.53 0.66
N ASP A 137 1.34 22.83 -0.14
CA ASP A 137 1.14 23.07 -1.58
C ASP A 137 1.04 21.75 -2.35
N LEU A 138 -0.20 21.32 -2.62
CA LEU A 138 -0.49 20.14 -3.44
C LEU A 138 -0.56 20.44 -4.95
N ARG A 139 -0.18 21.65 -5.38
CA ARG A 139 -0.10 21.99 -6.81
C ARG A 139 1.17 21.38 -7.39
N ARG A 140 1.05 20.73 -8.54
CA ARG A 140 2.18 20.35 -9.39
C ARG A 140 2.42 21.44 -10.41
#